data_AF-A0A9P6IW25-F1
#
_entry.id   AF-A0A9P6IW25-F1
#
_cell.length_a   1.000
_cell.length_b   1.000
_cell.length_c   1.000
_cell.angle_alpha   90.00
_cell.angle_beta   90.00
_cell.angle_gamma   90.00
#
_symmetry.space_group_name_H-M   'P 1'
#
loop_
_entity.id
_entity.type
_entity.pdbx_description
1 polymer ?
#
loop_
_entity_poly.entity_id
_entity_poly.type
_entity_poly.pdbx_seq_one_letter_code
_entity_poly.pdbx_strand_id
1 'polypeptide(L)'
;MNAVTKTLSTAVSTATKLSGPVLYNAKVAGQIAKQVYIREGMAPPTGAQFEAAKEAVTKFAKIAGSANMWKNISKEQYFKAGLVAAEAYTFFLFGEIIGRRNFVGYDVKSADSHNEHH
;
A
#
# COMPACT_ATOMS: atom_id res chain seq x y z
N MET A 1 -9.00 48.64 -14.35
CA MET A 1 -9.02 47.25 -13.81
C MET A 1 -7.84 46.51 -14.41
N ASN A 2 -6.86 46.10 -13.59
CA ASN A 2 -5.57 45.62 -14.08
C ASN A 2 -5.65 44.16 -14.55
N ALA A 3 -4.85 43.81 -15.57
CA ALA A 3 -4.84 42.48 -16.19
C ALA A 3 -4.69 41.32 -15.18
N VAL A 4 -3.93 41.57 -14.10
CA VAL A 4 -3.70 40.65 -12.97
C VAL A 4 -5.00 40.27 -12.25
N THR A 5 -5.92 41.22 -12.06
CA THR A 5 -7.21 40.97 -11.40
C THR A 5 -8.12 40.09 -12.27
N LYS A 6 -8.00 40.22 -13.60
CA LYS A 6 -8.75 39.43 -14.57
C LYS A 6 -8.28 37.97 -14.60
N THR A 7 -6.96 37.74 -14.65
CA THR A 7 -6.37 36.38 -14.61
C THR A 7 -6.65 35.65 -13.29
N LEU A 8 -6.58 36.35 -12.15
CA LEU A 8 -6.93 35.77 -10.85
C LEU A 8 -8.40 35.35 -10.80
N SER A 9 -9.32 36.19 -11.29
CA SER A 9 -10.75 35.85 -11.31
C SER A 9 -11.06 34.67 -12.22
N THR A 10 -10.38 34.55 -13.38
CA THR A 10 -10.50 33.41 -14.28
C THR A 10 -9.99 32.12 -13.62
N ALA A 11 -8.81 32.15 -12.99
CA ALA A 11 -8.25 30.99 -12.29
C ALA A 11 -9.16 30.48 -11.16
N VAL A 12 -9.69 31.40 -10.34
CA VAL A 12 -10.67 31.06 -9.29
C VAL A 12 -11.94 30.48 -9.90
N SER A 13 -12.46 31.06 -10.98
CA SER A 13 -13.66 30.53 -11.65
C SER A 13 -13.46 29.12 -12.21
N THR A 14 -12.28 28.82 -12.75
CA THR A 14 -11.92 27.50 -13.27
C THR A 14 -11.74 26.50 -12.13
N ALA A 15 -11.09 26.90 -11.04
CA ALA A 15 -10.98 26.07 -9.84
C ALA A 15 -12.35 25.72 -9.25
N THR A 16 -13.28 26.68 -9.17
CA THR A 16 -14.65 26.46 -8.68
C THR A 16 -15.46 25.56 -9.63
N LYS A 17 -15.20 25.61 -10.95
CA LYS A 17 -15.83 24.70 -11.92
C LYS A 17 -15.28 23.28 -11.84
N LEU A 18 -14.00 23.11 -11.52
CA LEU A 18 -13.35 21.81 -11.38
C LEU A 18 -13.60 21.15 -10.01
N SER A 19 -13.80 21.94 -8.96
CA SER A 19 -14.00 21.41 -7.61
C SER A 19 -15.24 20.52 -7.51
N GLY A 20 -16.35 20.88 -8.16
CA GLY A 20 -17.57 20.07 -8.19
C GLY A 20 -17.36 18.65 -8.77
N PRO A 21 -16.91 18.51 -10.04
CA PRO A 21 -16.62 17.22 -10.64
C PRO A 21 -15.53 16.42 -9.91
N VAL A 22 -14.47 17.08 -9.41
CA VAL A 22 -13.40 16.41 -8.67
C VAL A 22 -13.92 15.83 -7.36
N LEU A 23 -14.70 16.59 -6.59
CA LEU A 23 -15.31 16.08 -5.36
C LEU A 23 -16.26 14.92 -5.63
N TYR A 24 -17.07 15.01 -6.70
CA TYR A 24 -17.97 13.93 -7.07
C TYR A 24 -17.20 12.65 -7.43
N ASN A 25 -16.21 12.75 -8.31
CA ASN A 25 -15.38 11.61 -8.71
C ASN A 25 -14.60 11.01 -7.54
N ALA A 26 -14.09 11.85 -6.63
CA ALA A 26 -13.43 11.40 -5.41
C ALA A 26 -14.38 10.61 -4.50
N LYS A 27 -15.64 11.07 -4.35
CA LYS A 27 -16.67 10.34 -3.58
C LYS A 27 -16.99 8.99 -4.21
N VAL A 28 -17.16 8.94 -5.53
CA VAL A 28 -17.42 7.69 -6.25
C VAL A 28 -16.24 6.72 -6.12
N ALA A 29 -15.02 7.20 -6.32
CA ALA A 29 -13.80 6.42 -6.12
C ALA A 29 -13.71 5.88 -4.68
N GLY A 30 -14.06 6.70 -3.67
CA GLY A 30 -14.13 6.28 -2.28
C GLY A 30 -15.15 5.16 -2.01
N GLN A 31 -16.34 5.22 -2.63
CA GLN A 31 -17.33 4.14 -2.52
C GLN A 31 -16.86 2.85 -3.18
N ILE A 32 -16.21 2.95 -4.34
CA ILE A 32 -15.64 1.78 -5.03
C ILE A 32 -14.53 1.16 -4.18
N ALA A 33 -13.62 1.98 -3.67
CA ALA A 33 -12.55 1.52 -2.77
C ALA A 33 -13.12 0.81 -1.53
N LYS A 34 -14.20 1.34 -0.94
CA LYS A 34 -14.89 0.71 0.18
C LYS A 34 -15.48 -0.66 -0.18
N GLN A 35 -16.10 -0.78 -1.36
CA GLN A 35 -16.67 -2.06 -1.82
C GLN A 35 -15.58 -3.12 -2.00
N VAL A 36 -14.45 -2.74 -2.61
CA VAL A 36 -13.28 -3.62 -2.77
C VAL A 36 -12.71 -4.02 -1.40
N TYR A 37 -12.58 -3.07 -0.47
CA TYR A 37 -12.08 -3.36 0.89
C TYR A 37 -12.89 -4.42 1.62
N ILE A 38 -14.22 -4.33 1.54
CA ILE A 38 -15.12 -5.30 2.18
C ILE A 38 -15.07 -6.65 1.44
N ARG A 39 -15.09 -6.63 0.11
CA ARG A 39 -15.14 -7.84 -0.71
C ARG A 39 -13.85 -8.67 -0.64
N GLU A 40 -12.70 -8.00 -0.66
CA GLU A 40 -11.39 -8.66 -0.58
C GLU A 40 -11.01 -9.03 0.87
N GLY A 41 -11.89 -8.75 1.84
CA GLY A 41 -11.64 -9.14 3.24
C GLY A 41 -10.40 -8.47 3.82
N MET A 42 -10.10 -7.21 3.42
CA MET A 42 -8.93 -6.47 3.90
C MET A 42 -9.04 -6.03 5.38
N ALA A 43 -10.14 -6.38 6.05
CA ALA A 43 -10.29 -6.16 7.47
C ALA A 43 -9.37 -7.11 8.27
N PRO A 44 -8.87 -6.68 9.44
CA PRO A 44 -8.14 -7.56 10.33
C PRO A 44 -8.94 -8.84 10.61
N PRO A 45 -8.29 -10.02 10.58
CA PRO A 45 -8.97 -11.28 10.80
C PRO A 45 -9.53 -11.37 12.22
N THR A 46 -10.58 -12.16 12.38
CA THR A 46 -11.12 -12.53 13.70
C THR A 46 -10.14 -13.44 14.45
N GLY A 47 -10.26 -13.53 15.78
CA GLY A 47 -9.38 -14.39 16.60
C GLY A 47 -9.38 -15.86 16.16
N ALA A 48 -10.55 -16.37 15.73
CA ALA A 48 -10.65 -17.74 15.21
C ALA A 48 -9.88 -17.95 13.90
N GLN A 49 -9.92 -16.96 12.98
CA GLN A 49 -9.16 -17.01 11.73
C GLN A 49 -7.66 -16.93 11.98
N PHE A 50 -7.24 -16.18 13.01
CA PHE A 50 -5.83 -16.10 13.39
C PHE A 50 -5.29 -17.43 13.93
N GLU A 51 -6.04 -18.11 14.79
CA GLU A 51 -5.63 -19.44 15.27
C GLU A 51 -5.60 -20.47 14.13
N ALA A 52 -6.57 -20.43 13.20
CA ALA A 52 -6.54 -21.26 12.01
C ALA A 52 -5.30 -21.00 11.14
N ALA A 53 -4.90 -19.74 10.96
CA ALA A 53 -3.70 -19.36 10.23
C ALA A 53 -2.42 -19.89 10.91
N LYS A 54 -2.31 -19.75 12.23
CA LYS A 54 -1.18 -20.30 13.01
C LYS A 54 -1.06 -21.81 12.87
N GLU A 55 -2.19 -22.53 12.94
CA GLU A 55 -2.20 -23.97 12.73
C GLU A 55 -1.72 -24.34 11.32
N ALA A 56 -2.17 -23.61 10.30
CA ALA A 56 -1.77 -23.83 8.91
C ALA A 56 -0.26 -23.63 8.73
N VAL A 57 0.30 -22.55 9.29
CA VAL A 57 1.75 -22.27 9.28
C VAL A 57 2.52 -23.37 10.00
N THR A 58 2.03 -23.82 11.16
CA THR A 58 2.67 -24.89 11.93
C THR A 58 2.68 -26.23 11.17
N LYS A 59 1.56 -26.56 10.52
CA LYS A 59 1.45 -27.75 9.66
C LYS A 59 2.40 -27.65 8.47
N PHE A 60 2.45 -26.49 7.80
CA PHE A 60 3.37 -26.25 6.70
C PHE A 60 4.82 -26.42 7.13
N ALA A 61 5.24 -25.82 8.25
CA ALA A 61 6.61 -25.92 8.76
C ALA A 61 7.04 -27.37 9.01
N LYS A 62 6.14 -28.21 9.54
CA LYS A 62 6.39 -29.65 9.75
C LYS A 62 6.60 -30.40 8.43
N ILE A 63 5.87 -30.04 7.38
CA ILE A 63 5.93 -30.72 6.08
C ILE A 63 7.06 -30.17 5.21
N ALA A 64 7.46 -28.90 5.40
CA ALA A 64 8.49 -28.22 4.60
C ALA A 64 9.87 -28.87 4.72
N GLY A 65 10.17 -29.52 5.86
CA GLY A 65 11.38 -30.31 6.04
C GLY A 65 11.38 -31.64 5.27
N SER A 66 10.25 -32.07 4.71
CA SER A 66 10.17 -33.28 3.90
C SER A 66 10.53 -32.99 2.45
N ALA A 67 11.58 -33.64 1.94
CA ALA A 67 12.00 -33.54 0.54
C ALA A 67 10.91 -33.97 -0.47
N ASN A 68 9.89 -34.70 -0.01
CA ASN A 68 8.77 -35.14 -0.86
C ASN A 68 7.77 -34.02 -1.17
N MET A 69 7.71 -32.96 -0.35
CA MET A 69 6.85 -31.81 -0.62
C MET A 69 7.32 -31.10 -1.91
N TRP A 70 8.58 -30.67 -1.93
CA TRP A 70 9.16 -29.86 -3.01
C TRP A 70 9.20 -30.57 -4.36
N LYS A 71 9.25 -31.91 -4.37
CA LYS A 71 9.25 -32.74 -5.58
C LYS A 71 7.88 -32.83 -6.26
N ASN A 72 6.79 -32.64 -5.53
CA ASN A 72 5.43 -32.80 -6.04
C ASN A 72 4.73 -31.47 -6.38
N ILE A 73 5.45 -30.35 -6.30
CA ILE A 73 4.89 -29.01 -6.61
C ILE A 73 4.93 -28.77 -8.12
N SER A 74 3.77 -28.46 -8.71
CA SER A 74 3.69 -28.08 -10.12
C SER A 74 4.20 -26.65 -10.35
N LYS A 75 4.61 -26.33 -11.59
CA LYS A 75 5.07 -24.99 -11.97
C LYS A 75 4.03 -23.90 -11.69
N GLU A 76 2.75 -24.22 -11.86
CA GLU A 76 1.65 -23.30 -11.58
C GLU A 76 1.54 -22.98 -10.08
N GLN A 77 1.75 -23.98 -9.22
CA GLN A 77 1.74 -23.79 -7.76
C GLN A 77 2.92 -22.92 -7.31
N TYR A 78 4.10 -23.12 -7.89
CA TYR A 78 5.25 -22.23 -7.65
C TYR A 78 4.96 -20.79 -8.05
N PHE A 79 4.34 -20.58 -9.22
CA PHE A 79 4.05 -19.24 -9.70
C PHE A 79 3.02 -18.53 -8.81
N LYS A 80 1.95 -19.23 -8.42
CA LYS A 80 0.95 -18.70 -7.47
C LYS A 80 1.55 -18.40 -6.11
N ALA A 81 2.37 -19.31 -5.57
CA ALA A 81 3.05 -19.09 -4.30
C ALA A 81 4.01 -17.88 -4.36
N GLY A 82 4.77 -17.75 -5.44
CA GLY A 82 5.65 -16.61 -5.67
C GLY A 82 4.88 -15.29 -5.78
N LEU A 83 3.73 -15.28 -6.47
CA LEU A 83 2.88 -14.10 -6.56
C LEU A 83 2.34 -13.68 -5.19
N VAL A 84 1.80 -14.62 -4.41
CA VAL A 84 1.30 -14.35 -3.05
C VAL A 84 2.42 -13.87 -2.12
N ALA A 85 3.63 -14.44 -2.25
CA ALA A 85 4.79 -13.99 -1.49
C ALA A 85 5.21 -12.56 -1.86
N ALA A 86 5.17 -12.21 -3.15
CA ALA A 86 5.45 -10.85 -3.61
C ALA A 86 4.39 -9.84 -3.12
N GLU A 87 3.12 -10.23 -3.09
CA GLU A 87 2.04 -9.42 -2.50
C GLU A 87 2.27 -9.19 -1.00
N ALA A 88 2.57 -10.26 -0.24
CA ALA A 88 2.88 -10.14 1.18
C ALA A 88 4.09 -9.26 1.46
N TYR A 89 5.15 -9.37 0.64
CA TYR A 89 6.33 -8.51 0.71
C TYR A 89 5.99 -7.04 0.44
N THR A 90 5.10 -6.79 -0.52
CA THR A 90 4.63 -5.43 -0.83
C THR A 90 3.88 -4.81 0.35
N PHE A 91 3.00 -5.57 1.02
CA PHE A 91 2.33 -5.11 2.24
C PHE A 91 3.31 -4.81 3.38
N PHE A 92 4.38 -5.61 3.51
CA PHE A 92 5.44 -5.33 4.48
C PHE A 92 6.12 -3.99 4.22
N LEU A 93 6.47 -3.70 2.96
CA LEU A 93 7.05 -2.41 2.57
C LEU A 93 6.10 -1.23 2.83
N PHE A 94 4.82 -1.37 2.52
CA PHE A 94 3.82 -0.34 2.87
C PHE A 94 3.73 -0.12 4.38
N GLY A 95 3.79 -1.19 5.18
CA GLY A 95 3.86 -1.11 6.64
C GLY A 95 5.09 -0.32 7.12
N GLU A 96 6.24 -0.54 6.47
CA GLU A 96 7.47 0.19 6.78
C GLU A 96 7.37 1.69 6.40
N ILE A 97 6.78 2.02 5.25
CA ILE A 97 6.52 3.40 4.82
C ILE A 97 5.62 4.11 5.84
N ILE A 98 4.53 3.47 6.26
CA ILE A 98 3.60 4.02 7.26
C ILE A 98 4.29 4.17 8.62
N GLY A 99 5.04 3.15 9.05
CA GLY A 99 5.78 3.15 10.31
C GLY A 99 6.84 4.25 10.39
N ARG A 100 7.56 4.49 9.30
CA ARG A 100 8.58 5.56 9.20
C ARG A 100 7.98 6.93 8.84
N ARG A 101 6.74 6.97 8.36
CA ARG A 101 6.06 8.18 7.81
C ARG A 101 6.86 8.88 6.72
N ASN A 102 7.72 8.15 6.01
CA ASN A 102 8.51 8.67 4.90
C ASN A 102 8.38 7.75 3.68
N PHE A 103 8.14 8.37 2.52
CA PHE A 103 7.94 7.68 1.25
C PHE A 103 9.28 7.37 0.55
N VAL A 104 10.32 8.18 0.77
CA VAL A 104 11.63 8.03 0.12
C VAL A 104 12.76 8.25 1.13
N GLY A 105 13.62 7.23 1.29
CA GLY A 105 14.84 7.31 2.10
C GLY A 105 14.60 7.49 3.60
N TYR A 106 15.68 7.51 4.37
CA TYR A 106 15.66 8.03 5.73
C TYR A 106 15.84 9.55 5.65
N ASP A 107 15.05 10.31 6.40
CA ASP A 107 15.29 11.74 6.61
C ASP A 107 16.50 11.88 7.54
N VAL A 108 17.69 11.62 7.00
CA VAL A 108 18.94 11.90 7.69
C VAL A 108 19.17 13.40 7.61
N LYS A 109 18.92 14.11 8.71
CA LYS A 109 19.46 15.46 8.96
C LYS A 109 20.98 15.45 9.15
N SER A 110 21.70 14.71 8.33
CA SER A 110 23.13 14.45 8.53
C SER A 110 23.83 14.42 7.17
N ALA A 111 24.04 15.61 6.59
CA ALA A 111 25.07 15.82 5.56
C ALA A 111 25.39 17.30 5.28
N ASP A 112 24.54 18.27 5.63
CA ASP A 112 24.82 19.71 5.36
C ASP A 112 25.44 20.48 6.54
N SER A 113 25.89 19.78 7.58
CA SER A 113 26.61 20.39 8.71
C SER A 113 28.08 19.96 8.80
N HIS A 114 28.73 19.77 7.66
CA HIS A 114 30.19 19.74 7.60
C HIS A 114 30.75 21.17 7.62
N ASN A 115 30.99 21.66 8.83
CA ASN A 115 32.10 22.55 9.21
C ASN A 115 32.46 23.68 8.22
N GLU A 116 31.79 24.82 8.41
CA GLU A 116 32.46 26.12 8.45
C GLU A 116 33.46 26.14 9.61
N HIS A 117 34.63 25.53 9.42
CA HIS A 117 35.81 25.77 10.25
C HIS A 117 37.04 25.49 9.39
N HIS A 118 37.55 26.54 8.72
CA HIS A 118 38.97 26.87 8.53
C HIS A 118 39.10 28.16 7.72
#